data_AF-A0A918JC02-F1
#
_entry.id   AF-A0A918JC02-F1
#
_cell.length_a   1.000
_cell.length_b   1.000
_cell.length_c   1.000
_cell.angle_alpha   90.00
_cell.angle_beta   90.00
_cell.angle_gamma   90.00
#
_symmetry.space_group_name_H-M   'P 1'
#
loop_
_entity.id
_entity.type
_entity.pdbx_description
1 polymer ?
#
loop_
_entity_poly.entity_id
_entity_poly.type
_entity_poly.pdbx_seq_one_letter_code
_entity_poly.pdbx_strand_id
1 'polypeptide(L)'
;MRRADGGGDSMSELHIYWLLCAVLAVCAVLSPVLRPHGRVRPALLVGFAALASLSMPRLIGSGRGWAVAGWVSLGWWLLRVVVPLIGNPLADRLVAPVMARHLTPEQVREQALASLPTAERVLLGVWPNRMIMMMCLTPTRRHHKRPVMLRSGCQLCFVEWVLRTALDEATATETIHAYRKDLTAGVNRLLVLDRESVTAPWSASVEPVSGVQAAPRADCPAHLPESVA
;
A
#
# COMPACT_ATOMS: atom_id res chain seq x y z
N MET A 1 -29.99 38.33 -49.70
CA MET A 1 -30.89 37.14 -49.70
C MET A 1 -30.02 35.90 -49.60
N ARG A 2 -30.42 34.91 -48.77
CA ARG A 2 -29.74 33.66 -48.36
C ARG A 2 -28.70 33.76 -47.23
N ARG A 3 -29.14 33.39 -46.03
CA ARG A 3 -28.40 32.41 -45.22
C ARG A 3 -29.28 31.18 -45.11
N ALA A 4 -28.76 30.08 -45.64
CA ALA A 4 -29.22 28.74 -45.36
C ALA A 4 -28.34 28.24 -44.23
N ASP A 5 -28.92 28.01 -43.06
CA ASP A 5 -28.37 27.13 -42.03
C ASP A 5 -29.36 25.96 -42.00
N GLY A 6 -29.04 24.81 -42.59
CA GLY A 6 -27.92 23.96 -42.15
C GLY A 6 -28.37 23.01 -41.03
N GLY A 7 -29.63 22.56 -41.07
CA GLY A 7 -30.13 21.50 -40.20
C GLY A 7 -29.64 20.14 -40.68
N GLY A 8 -28.55 19.67 -40.10
CA GLY A 8 -28.04 18.33 -40.36
C GLY A 8 -26.73 18.08 -39.64
N ASP A 9 -26.81 17.66 -38.38
CA ASP A 9 -25.85 16.72 -37.77
C ASP A 9 -26.05 16.46 -36.25
N SER A 10 -27.15 16.92 -35.63
CA SER A 10 -27.37 16.70 -34.19
C SER A 10 -27.46 15.23 -33.78
N MET A 11 -27.77 14.32 -34.72
CA MET A 11 -27.83 12.90 -34.44
C MET A 11 -26.44 12.27 -34.38
N SER A 12 -25.47 12.67 -35.21
CA SER A 12 -24.13 12.06 -35.22
C SER A 12 -23.32 12.43 -33.97
N GLU A 13 -23.51 13.64 -33.44
CA GLU A 13 -22.83 14.15 -32.24
C GLU A 13 -23.24 13.41 -30.95
N LEU A 14 -24.53 13.06 -30.82
CA LEU A 14 -25.03 12.32 -29.66
C LEU A 14 -24.44 10.90 -29.60
N HIS A 15 -24.25 10.26 -30.76
CA HIS A 15 -23.67 8.91 -30.84
C HIS A 15 -22.20 8.92 -30.41
N ILE A 16 -21.44 9.98 -30.75
CA ILE A 16 -20.04 10.14 -30.35
C ILE A 16 -19.93 10.30 -28.82
N TYR A 17 -20.81 11.07 -28.20
CA TYR A 17 -20.85 11.25 -26.75
C TYR A 17 -21.13 9.93 -26.00
N TRP A 18 -22.11 9.14 -26.48
CA TRP A 18 -22.43 7.85 -25.90
C TRP A 18 -21.29 6.83 -26.09
N LEU A 19 -20.62 6.85 -27.24
CA LEU A 19 -19.45 6.01 -27.47
C LEU A 19 -18.32 6.35 -26.50
N LEU A 20 -18.06 7.64 -26.27
CA LEU A 20 -17.02 8.10 -25.34
C LEU A 20 -17.35 7.70 -23.89
N CYS A 21 -18.60 7.87 -23.48
CA CYS A 21 -19.07 7.46 -22.15
C CYS A 21 -18.97 5.94 -21.95
N ALA A 22 -19.33 5.15 -22.98
CA ALA A 22 -19.23 3.69 -22.94
C ALA A 22 -17.77 3.23 -22.86
N VAL A 23 -16.86 3.82 -23.64
CA VAL A 23 -15.43 3.50 -23.61
C VAL A 23 -14.82 3.85 -22.25
N LEU A 24 -15.19 5.01 -21.67
CA LEU A 24 -14.73 5.42 -20.34
C LEU A 24 -15.27 4.49 -19.23
N ALA A 25 -16.52 4.07 -19.32
CA ALA A 25 -17.11 3.11 -18.38
C ALA A 25 -16.42 1.75 -18.46
N VAL A 26 -16.16 1.24 -19.68
CA VAL A 26 -15.43 -0.02 -19.90
C VAL A 26 -14.00 0.06 -19.37
N CYS A 27 -13.29 1.18 -19.57
CA CYS A 27 -11.95 1.37 -19.00
C CYS A 27 -11.95 1.44 -17.46
N ALA A 28 -12.97 2.08 -16.86
CA ALA A 28 -13.12 2.15 -15.41
C ALA A 28 -13.40 0.77 -14.79
N VAL A 29 -14.21 -0.05 -15.46
CA VAL A 29 -14.55 -1.42 -15.02
C VAL A 29 -13.39 -2.40 -15.26
N LEU A 30 -12.61 -2.23 -16.33
CA LEU A 30 -11.46 -3.09 -16.63
C LEU A 30 -10.19 -2.73 -15.84
N SER A 31 -10.08 -1.51 -15.33
CA SER A 31 -8.95 -1.05 -14.49
C SER A 31 -8.66 -1.96 -13.27
N PRO A 32 -9.65 -2.38 -12.46
CA PRO A 32 -9.41 -3.33 -11.37
C PRO A 32 -9.07 -4.75 -11.86
N VAL A 33 -9.51 -5.16 -13.05
CA VAL A 33 -9.24 -6.48 -13.65
C VAL A 33 -7.86 -6.56 -14.29
N LEU A 34 -7.31 -5.44 -14.76
CA LEU A 34 -5.98 -5.33 -15.38
C LEU A 34 -4.85 -5.04 -14.37
N ARG A 35 -5.19 -4.87 -13.08
CA ARG A 35 -4.23 -4.76 -11.97
C ARG A 35 -3.32 -5.98 -11.69
N PRO A 36 -3.59 -7.24 -12.10
CA PRO A 36 -2.74 -8.37 -11.69
C PRO A 36 -1.33 -8.34 -12.28
N HIS A 37 -1.09 -7.58 -13.37
CA HIS A 37 0.19 -7.57 -14.08
C HIS A 37 0.77 -6.16 -14.26
N GLY A 38 0.80 -5.35 -13.19
CA GLY A 38 1.84 -4.35 -12.87
C GLY A 38 2.33 -3.31 -13.89
N ARG A 39 1.84 -3.24 -15.13
CA ARG A 39 2.43 -2.40 -16.19
C ARG A 39 1.44 -1.91 -17.25
N VAL A 40 0.21 -1.55 -16.87
CA VAL A 40 -0.56 -0.66 -17.76
C VAL A 40 0.03 0.75 -17.60
N ARG A 41 0.81 1.19 -18.60
CA ARG A 41 1.52 2.48 -18.58
C ARG A 41 0.51 3.62 -18.37
N PRO A 42 0.53 4.32 -17.22
CA PRO A 42 -0.39 5.43 -16.94
C PRO A 42 -0.32 6.57 -17.96
N ALA A 43 0.77 6.65 -18.73
CA ALA A 43 0.93 7.56 -19.85
C ALA A 43 -0.13 7.39 -20.97
N LEU A 44 -0.62 6.16 -21.21
CA LEU A 44 -1.65 5.92 -22.24
C LEU A 44 -3.03 6.45 -21.82
N LEU A 45 -3.39 6.25 -20.54
CA LEU A 45 -4.65 6.76 -19.98
C LEU A 45 -4.64 8.29 -19.87
N VAL A 46 -3.51 8.88 -19.46
CA VAL A 46 -3.32 10.34 -19.41
C VAL A 46 -3.30 10.95 -20.82
N GLY A 47 -2.65 10.29 -21.79
CA GLY A 47 -2.61 10.73 -23.19
C GLY A 47 -3.99 10.76 -23.85
N PHE A 48 -4.81 9.72 -23.65
CA PHE A 48 -6.19 9.69 -24.15
C PHE A 48 -7.09 10.75 -23.51
N ALA A 49 -6.95 10.98 -22.19
CA ALA A 49 -7.72 11.98 -21.47
C ALA A 49 -7.34 13.43 -21.85
N ALA A 50 -6.05 13.68 -22.09
CA ALA A 50 -5.57 14.97 -22.58
C ALA A 50 -6.10 15.27 -23.99
N LEU A 51 -6.11 14.26 -24.88
CA LEU A 51 -6.71 14.36 -26.22
C LEU A 51 -8.22 14.62 -26.17
N ALA A 52 -8.95 13.95 -25.27
CA ALA A 52 -10.39 14.17 -25.07
C ALA A 52 -10.72 15.54 -24.46
N SER A 53 -9.83 16.11 -23.64
CA SER A 53 -10.01 17.44 -23.04
C SER A 53 -9.66 18.57 -24.02
N LEU A 54 -8.71 18.33 -24.93
CA LEU A 54 -8.31 19.27 -25.98
C LEU A 54 -9.31 19.36 -27.15
N SER A 55 -10.19 18.36 -27.33
CA SER A 55 -11.21 18.36 -28.38
C SER A 55 -12.55 19.00 -27.97
N MET A 56 -12.78 19.22 -26.68
CA MET A 56 -13.98 19.89 -26.14
C MET A 56 -14.20 21.37 -26.56
N PRO A 57 -13.18 22.21 -26.82
CA PRO A 57 -13.39 23.62 -27.17
C PRO A 57 -14.14 23.86 -28.48
N ARG A 58 -14.29 22.85 -29.34
CA ARG A 58 -14.98 22.98 -30.64
C ARG A 58 -16.45 22.56 -30.62
N LEU A 59 -16.92 21.88 -29.56
CA LEU A 59 -18.24 21.24 -29.52
C LEU A 59 -19.29 21.99 -28.70
N ILE A 60 -18.91 22.90 -27.80
CA ILE A 60 -19.85 23.56 -26.89
C ILE A 60 -19.50 25.05 -26.84
N GLY A 61 -20.45 25.90 -27.23
CA GLY A 61 -20.26 27.32 -27.59
C GLY A 61 -19.49 28.22 -26.61
N SER A 62 -19.16 29.42 -27.09
CA SER A 62 -18.16 30.38 -26.59
C SER A 62 -18.42 31.05 -25.21
N GLY A 63 -19.09 30.39 -24.26
CA GLY A 63 -19.35 30.93 -22.92
C GLY A 63 -18.29 30.57 -21.89
N ARG A 64 -17.71 31.53 -21.17
CA ARG A 64 -16.64 31.35 -20.14
C ARG A 64 -16.85 30.19 -19.14
N GLY A 65 -18.09 29.75 -18.92
CA GLY A 65 -18.43 28.61 -18.06
C GLY A 65 -17.86 27.25 -18.51
N TRP A 66 -17.67 27.01 -19.82
CA TRP A 66 -17.12 25.72 -20.30
C TRP A 66 -15.65 25.55 -19.95
N ALA A 67 -14.88 26.64 -19.97
CA ALA A 67 -13.47 26.61 -19.58
C ALA A 67 -13.37 26.23 -18.11
N VAL A 68 -14.19 26.85 -17.24
CA VAL A 68 -14.21 26.54 -15.81
C VAL A 68 -14.66 25.09 -15.58
N ALA A 69 -15.72 24.63 -16.24
CA ALA A 69 -16.19 23.24 -16.11
C ALA A 69 -15.15 22.23 -16.59
N GLY A 70 -14.49 22.49 -17.73
CA GLY A 70 -13.43 21.65 -18.28
C GLY A 70 -12.20 21.59 -17.35
N TRP A 71 -11.77 22.72 -16.80
CA TRP A 71 -10.67 22.77 -15.83
C TRP A 71 -11.02 22.07 -14.51
N VAL A 72 -12.26 22.20 -14.03
CA VAL A 72 -12.73 21.52 -12.81
C VAL A 72 -12.82 20.01 -13.04
N SER A 73 -13.37 19.57 -14.17
CA SER A 73 -13.44 18.15 -14.52
C SER A 73 -12.04 17.55 -14.73
N LEU A 74 -11.14 18.26 -15.42
CA LEU A 74 -9.75 17.85 -15.61
C LEU A 74 -9.00 17.81 -14.27
N GLY A 75 -9.18 18.81 -13.40
CA GLY A 75 -8.60 18.86 -12.05
C GLY A 75 -9.10 17.73 -11.15
N TRP A 76 -10.40 17.45 -11.17
CA TRP A 76 -11.01 16.33 -10.43
C TRP A 76 -10.54 14.97 -10.95
N TRP A 77 -10.39 14.82 -12.26
CA TRP A 77 -9.87 13.60 -12.87
C TRP A 77 -8.37 13.41 -12.61
N LEU A 78 -7.57 14.47 -12.74
CA LEU A 78 -6.17 14.48 -12.33
C LEU A 78 -6.08 14.08 -10.86
N LEU A 79 -6.91 14.63 -9.98
CA LEU A 79 -6.94 14.22 -8.57
C LEU A 79 -7.24 12.72 -8.43
N ARG A 80 -8.25 12.18 -9.14
CA ARG A 80 -8.60 10.75 -9.10
C ARG A 80 -7.58 9.81 -9.71
N VAL A 81 -6.75 10.29 -10.64
CA VAL A 81 -5.70 9.51 -11.31
C VAL A 81 -4.38 9.63 -10.56
N VAL A 82 -4.02 10.83 -10.14
CA VAL A 82 -2.77 11.18 -9.42
C VAL A 82 -2.80 10.67 -7.98
N VAL A 83 -3.93 10.75 -7.26
CA VAL A 83 -4.02 10.22 -5.88
C VAL A 83 -3.67 8.71 -5.79
N PRO A 84 -4.16 7.83 -6.68
CA PRO A 84 -3.72 6.44 -6.70
C PRO A 84 -2.35 6.23 -7.41
N LEU A 85 -1.91 7.11 -8.32
CA LEU A 85 -0.61 7.00 -9.02
C LEU A 85 0.59 7.47 -8.21
N ILE A 86 0.40 8.44 -7.33
CA ILE A 86 1.36 8.76 -6.27
C ILE A 86 1.51 7.57 -5.33
N GLY A 87 0.70 6.51 -5.48
CA GLY A 87 0.78 5.33 -4.66
C GLY A 87 0.41 5.65 -3.22
N ASN A 88 0.41 4.61 -2.41
CA ASN A 88 0.13 4.74 -1.00
C ASN A 88 1.26 5.35 -0.12
N PRO A 89 2.46 5.83 -0.56
CA PRO A 89 3.44 6.32 0.41
C PRO A 89 3.00 7.57 1.17
N LEU A 90 2.14 8.44 0.62
CA LEU A 90 1.64 9.61 1.35
C LEU A 90 0.57 9.23 2.38
N ALA A 91 -0.35 8.34 2.04
CA ALA A 91 -1.31 7.80 3.01
C ALA A 91 -0.63 6.94 4.08
N ASP A 92 0.35 6.11 3.71
CA ASP A 92 1.13 5.32 4.68
C ASP A 92 2.05 6.20 5.55
N ARG A 93 2.59 7.31 5.03
CA ARG A 93 3.40 8.25 5.82
C ARG A 93 2.59 9.19 6.70
N LEU A 94 1.38 9.58 6.29
CA LEU A 94 0.55 10.56 7.01
C LEU A 94 -0.53 9.92 7.88
N VAL A 95 -1.18 8.85 7.43
CA VAL A 95 -2.32 8.23 8.13
C VAL A 95 -1.88 7.11 9.07
N ALA A 96 -0.88 6.32 8.67
CA ALA A 96 -0.42 5.21 9.50
C ALA A 96 0.13 5.62 10.88
N PRO A 97 0.90 6.72 11.04
CA PRO A 97 1.32 7.18 12.36
C PRO A 97 0.13 7.62 13.24
N VAL A 98 -0.89 8.24 12.64
CA VAL A 98 -2.11 8.68 13.36
C VAL A 98 -2.94 7.48 13.84
N MET A 99 -2.91 6.37 13.09
CA MET A 99 -3.63 5.15 13.44
C MET A 99 -2.82 4.22 14.37
N ALA A 100 -1.54 4.51 14.58
CA ALA A 100 -0.66 3.70 15.41
C ALA A 100 -0.99 3.88 16.89
N ARG A 101 -1.00 2.78 17.64
CA ARG A 101 -1.07 2.84 19.10
C ARG A 101 0.32 3.01 19.66
N HIS A 102 0.50 4.02 20.51
CA HIS A 102 1.75 4.22 21.25
C HIS A 102 1.71 3.43 22.56
N LEU A 103 2.40 2.30 22.59
CA LEU A 103 2.42 1.37 23.72
C LEU A 103 3.82 1.24 24.32
N THR A 104 3.91 0.91 25.61
CA THR A 104 5.20 0.55 26.22
C THR A 104 5.64 -0.84 25.77
N PRO A 105 6.96 -1.16 25.76
CA PRO A 105 7.44 -2.49 25.40
C PRO A 105 6.75 -3.63 26.15
N GLU A 106 6.48 -3.46 27.44
CA GLU A 106 5.83 -4.44 28.31
C GLU A 106 4.40 -4.73 27.82
N GLN A 107 3.63 -3.68 27.51
CA GLN A 107 2.28 -3.81 26.97
C GLN A 107 2.27 -4.57 25.64
N VAL A 108 3.24 -4.32 24.76
CA VAL A 108 3.33 -5.03 23.49
C VAL A 108 3.76 -6.49 23.69
N ARG A 109 4.67 -6.76 24.63
CA ARG A 109 5.07 -8.12 25.02
C ARG A 109 3.89 -8.91 25.59
N GLU A 110 3.13 -8.34 26.52
CA GLU A 110 1.91 -8.94 27.06
C GLU A 110 0.89 -9.24 25.95
N GLN A 111 0.68 -8.30 25.03
CA GLN A 111 -0.22 -8.50 23.90
C GLN A 111 0.27 -9.58 22.94
N ALA A 112 1.59 -9.74 22.75
CA ALA A 112 2.16 -10.81 21.95
C ALA A 112 1.99 -12.16 22.66
N LEU A 113 2.38 -12.26 23.94
CA LEU A 113 2.22 -13.47 24.74
C LEU A 113 0.78 -13.93 24.87
N ALA A 114 -0.19 -13.01 24.89
CA ALA A 114 -1.61 -13.37 24.90
C ALA A 114 -2.10 -13.90 23.55
N SER A 115 -1.43 -13.58 22.44
CA SER A 115 -1.88 -13.90 21.07
C SER A 115 -1.13 -15.06 20.42
N LEU A 116 0.17 -15.22 20.71
CA LEU A 116 0.98 -16.32 20.16
C LEU A 116 0.37 -17.70 20.47
N PRO A 117 -0.09 -18.01 21.69
CA PRO A 117 -0.59 -19.34 22.01
C PRO A 117 -1.82 -19.74 21.21
N THR A 118 -2.59 -18.80 20.66
CA THR A 118 -3.85 -19.09 19.93
C THR A 118 -3.73 -18.97 18.41
N ALA A 119 -2.62 -18.44 17.89
CA ALA A 119 -2.39 -18.24 16.46
C ALA A 119 -1.82 -19.50 15.79
N GLU A 120 -2.13 -19.78 14.53
CA GLU A 120 -1.42 -20.81 13.72
C GLU A 120 -0.40 -20.18 12.79
N ARG A 121 -0.62 -18.91 12.44
CA ARG A 121 0.30 -18.11 11.64
C ARG A 121 0.45 -16.72 12.23
N VAL A 122 1.66 -16.18 12.28
CA VAL A 122 1.93 -14.81 12.70
C VAL A 122 2.77 -14.13 11.64
N LEU A 123 2.24 -13.03 11.10
CA LEU A 123 3.01 -12.15 10.22
C LEU A 123 3.57 -11.01 11.06
N LEU A 124 4.88 -10.84 11.04
CA LEU A 124 5.60 -9.87 11.83
C LEU A 124 6.52 -9.03 10.94
N GLY A 125 6.42 -7.71 11.04
CA GLY A 125 7.26 -6.81 10.27
C GLY A 125 7.36 -5.43 10.91
N VAL A 126 8.38 -4.68 10.50
CA VAL A 126 8.59 -3.29 10.92
C VAL A 126 8.55 -2.39 9.69
N TRP A 127 7.70 -1.37 9.73
CA TRP A 127 7.66 -0.36 8.68
C TRP A 127 8.82 0.63 8.82
N PRO A 128 9.19 1.37 7.75
CA PRO A 128 10.30 2.32 7.82
C PRO A 128 10.14 3.44 8.84
N ASN A 129 8.89 3.79 9.16
CA ASN A 129 8.55 4.78 10.18
C ASN A 129 8.52 4.18 11.60
N ARG A 130 9.09 2.98 11.81
CA ARG A 130 9.22 2.30 13.11
C ARG A 130 7.91 1.85 13.74
N MET A 131 6.90 1.55 12.93
CA MET A 131 5.72 0.84 13.42
C MET A 131 5.93 -0.66 13.30
N ILE A 132 5.56 -1.39 14.35
CA ILE A 132 5.48 -2.84 14.37
C ILE A 132 4.10 -3.24 13.86
N MET A 133 4.09 -4.11 12.86
CA MET A 133 2.90 -4.81 12.41
C MET A 133 3.02 -6.26 12.84
N MET A 134 2.09 -6.70 13.69
CA MET A 134 1.96 -8.08 14.12
C MET A 134 0.52 -8.53 13.87
N MET A 135 0.36 -9.49 12.98
CA MET A 135 -0.93 -10.06 12.62
C MET A 135 -0.95 -11.53 12.98
N CYS A 136 -1.78 -11.87 13.96
CA CYS A 136 -2.01 -13.25 14.38
C CYS A 136 -3.22 -13.80 13.64
N LEU A 137 -3.04 -14.91 12.95
CA LEU A 137 -4.04 -15.58 12.14
C LEU A 137 -4.43 -16.89 12.84
N THR A 138 -5.73 -17.07 13.03
CA THR A 138 -6.34 -18.32 13.55
C THR A 138 -7.17 -18.96 12.44
N PRO A 139 -7.56 -20.25 12.56
CA PRO A 139 -8.36 -20.92 11.53
C PRO A 139 -9.66 -20.19 11.18
N THR A 140 -10.24 -19.53 12.17
CA THR A 140 -11.59 -18.95 12.07
C THR A 140 -11.58 -17.43 11.92
N ARG A 141 -10.50 -16.73 12.29
CA ARG A 141 -10.44 -15.27 12.22
C ARG A 141 -9.05 -14.73 11.93
N ARG A 142 -9.03 -13.63 11.19
CA ARG A 142 -7.86 -12.75 11.11
C ARG A 142 -7.94 -11.71 12.21
N HIS A 143 -7.02 -11.75 13.17
CA HIS A 143 -6.92 -10.71 14.18
C HIS A 143 -5.98 -9.61 13.68
N HIS A 144 -6.54 -8.65 12.96
CA HIS A 144 -5.83 -7.43 12.59
C HIS A 144 -5.71 -6.53 13.81
N LYS A 145 -4.55 -6.55 14.47
CA LYS A 145 -4.22 -5.51 15.43
C LYS A 145 -3.78 -4.26 14.68
N ARG A 146 -4.17 -3.08 15.19
CA ARG A 146 -3.66 -1.81 14.67
C ARG A 146 -2.12 -1.80 14.77
N PRO A 147 -1.41 -1.17 13.83
CA PRO A 147 0.02 -0.98 13.94
C PRO A 147 0.39 -0.35 15.29
N VAL A 148 1.52 -0.75 15.84
CA VAL A 148 1.99 -0.29 17.14
C VAL A 148 3.30 0.46 16.98
N MET A 149 3.42 1.59 17.65
CA MET A 149 4.69 2.28 17.81
C MET A 149 5.12 2.13 19.27
N LEU A 150 6.35 1.67 19.50
CA LEU A 150 6.89 1.62 20.86
C LEU A 150 7.15 3.04 21.36
N ARG A 151 6.77 3.32 22.61
CA ARG A 151 7.09 4.59 23.30
C ARG A 151 8.58 4.71 23.61
N SER A 152 9.26 3.58 23.80
CA SER A 152 10.69 3.49 24.10
C SER A 152 11.25 2.15 23.61
N GLY A 153 12.58 2.07 23.48
CA GLY A 153 13.25 0.87 23.00
C GLY A 153 13.21 0.69 21.48
N CYS A 154 13.87 -0.37 21.00
CA CYS A 154 14.00 -0.66 19.58
C CYS A 154 12.92 -1.65 19.10
N GLN A 155 12.27 -1.31 18.00
CA GLN A 155 11.25 -2.15 17.36
C GLN A 155 11.86 -3.43 16.77
N LEU A 156 13.10 -3.38 16.29
CA LEU A 156 13.83 -4.55 15.80
C LEU A 156 14.17 -5.49 16.96
N CYS A 157 14.65 -4.99 18.10
CA CYS A 157 14.85 -5.80 19.30
C CYS A 157 13.56 -6.47 19.77
N PHE A 158 12.42 -5.79 19.67
CA PHE A 158 11.13 -6.40 20.00
C PHE A 158 10.81 -7.57 19.08
N VAL A 159 11.01 -7.41 17.77
CA VAL A 159 10.79 -8.48 16.79
C VAL A 159 11.67 -9.70 17.08
N GLU A 160 12.94 -9.48 17.39
CA GLU A 160 13.86 -10.57 17.77
C GLU A 160 13.47 -11.26 19.06
N TRP A 161 12.95 -10.51 20.04
CA TRP A 161 12.39 -11.07 21.25
C TRP A 161 11.17 -11.97 20.94
N VAL A 162 10.30 -11.58 20.00
CA VAL A 162 9.19 -12.45 19.56
C VAL A 162 9.73 -13.75 18.95
N LEU A 163 10.76 -13.67 18.09
CA LEU A 163 11.38 -14.86 17.50
C LEU A 163 11.95 -15.80 18.57
N ARG A 164 12.72 -15.27 19.52
CA ARG A 164 13.29 -16.06 20.66
C ARG A 164 12.22 -16.62 21.59
N THR A 165 11.05 -16.01 21.64
CA THR A 165 9.94 -16.48 22.48
C THR A 165 9.15 -17.59 21.79
N ALA A 166 9.03 -17.53 20.46
CA ALA A 166 8.21 -18.46 19.68
C ALA A 166 8.98 -19.71 19.22
N LEU A 167 10.27 -19.56 18.91
CA LEU A 167 11.12 -20.60 18.32
C LEU A 167 12.08 -21.17 19.35
N ASP A 168 12.65 -22.34 19.05
CA ASP A 168 13.81 -22.83 19.78
C ASP A 168 15.05 -21.93 19.54
N GLU A 169 16.02 -21.98 20.46
CA GLU A 169 17.17 -21.07 20.46
C GLU A 169 18.01 -21.12 19.16
N ALA A 170 18.18 -22.32 18.58
CA ALA A 170 18.98 -22.50 17.37
C ALA A 170 18.27 -21.86 16.17
N THR A 171 17.00 -22.21 15.96
CA THR A 171 16.18 -21.66 14.87
C THR A 171 15.98 -20.15 15.02
N ALA A 172 15.77 -19.66 16.25
CA ALA A 172 15.65 -18.24 16.52
C ALA A 172 16.93 -17.49 16.13
N THR A 173 18.10 -18.00 16.54
CA THR A 173 19.39 -17.37 16.26
C THR A 173 19.66 -17.31 14.76
N GLU A 174 19.44 -18.41 14.04
CA GLU A 174 19.62 -18.44 12.58
C GLU A 174 18.68 -17.47 11.87
N THR A 175 17.39 -17.46 12.24
CA THR A 175 16.39 -16.57 11.64
C THR A 175 16.71 -15.09 11.91
N ILE A 176 17.12 -14.76 13.14
CA ILE A 176 17.53 -13.39 13.51
C ILE A 176 18.75 -12.96 12.69
N HIS A 177 19.75 -13.83 12.55
CA HIS A 177 20.93 -13.52 11.76
C HIS A 177 20.59 -13.27 10.28
N ALA A 178 19.75 -14.12 9.67
CA ALA A 178 19.27 -13.93 8.31
C ALA A 178 18.50 -12.60 8.14
N TYR A 179 17.61 -12.30 9.08
CA TYR A 179 16.83 -11.06 9.08
C TYR A 179 17.72 -9.81 9.21
N ARG A 180 18.69 -9.81 10.14
CA ARG A 180 19.66 -8.71 10.31
C ARG A 180 20.51 -8.51 9.06
N LYS A 181 20.93 -9.58 8.39
CA LYS A 181 21.68 -9.52 7.14
C LYS A 181 20.90 -8.81 6.04
N ASP A 182 19.61 -9.08 5.91
CA ASP A 182 18.76 -8.37 4.93
C ASP A 182 18.57 -6.89 5.30
N LEU A 183 18.38 -6.59 6.59
CA LEU A 183 18.24 -5.21 7.07
C LEU A 183 19.50 -4.37 6.83
N THR A 184 20.68 -4.94 7.06
CA THR A 184 21.97 -4.27 6.79
C THR A 184 22.21 -4.06 5.30
N ALA A 185 21.66 -4.92 4.43
CA ALA A 185 21.60 -4.70 2.99
C ALA A 185 20.55 -3.65 2.57
N GLY A 186 19.83 -3.04 3.51
CA GLY A 186 18.80 -2.04 3.26
C GLY A 186 17.46 -2.62 2.78
N VAL A 187 17.28 -3.93 2.87
CA VAL A 187 16.10 -4.65 2.37
C VAL A 187 15.17 -5.00 3.53
N ASN A 188 13.90 -4.60 3.42
CA ASN A 188 12.87 -4.97 4.37
C ASN A 188 12.30 -6.35 4.06
N ARG A 189 11.98 -7.10 5.10
CA ARG A 189 11.41 -8.45 5.02
C ARG A 189 10.24 -8.61 5.99
N LEU A 190 9.36 -9.54 5.64
CA LEU A 190 8.29 -10.00 6.51
C LEU A 190 8.73 -11.31 7.16
N LEU A 191 8.65 -11.38 8.48
CA LEU A 191 8.82 -12.63 9.20
C LEU A 191 7.48 -13.34 9.25
N VAL A 192 7.46 -14.59 8.79
CA VAL A 192 6.29 -15.45 8.84
C VAL A 192 6.58 -16.56 9.83
N LEU A 193 5.84 -16.58 10.93
CA LEU A 193 5.84 -17.70 11.86
C LEU A 193 4.66 -18.59 11.53
N ASP A 194 4.90 -19.87 11.34
CA ASP A 194 3.90 -20.87 10.97
C ASP A 194 3.97 -22.09 11.87
N ARG A 195 2.82 -22.67 12.21
CA ARG A 195 2.73 -23.97 12.86
C ARG A 195 1.47 -24.71 12.39
N GLU A 196 1.56 -26.03 12.34
CA GLU A 196 0.47 -26.88 11.85
C GLU A 196 -0.74 -26.90 12.78
N SER A 197 -0.52 -26.68 14.08
CA SER A 197 -1.57 -26.62 15.08
C SER A 197 -1.13 -25.78 16.28
N VAL A 198 -2.09 -25.45 17.15
CA VAL A 198 -1.89 -24.64 18.36
C VAL A 198 -0.86 -25.25 19.35
N THR A 199 -0.59 -26.55 19.26
CA THR A 199 0.37 -27.27 20.11
C THR A 199 1.65 -27.65 19.38
N ALA A 200 1.72 -27.47 18.06
CA ALA A 200 2.90 -27.76 17.26
C ALA A 200 4.00 -26.70 17.48
N PRO A 201 5.28 -27.08 17.31
CA PRO A 201 6.37 -26.11 17.33
C PRO A 201 6.19 -25.09 16.21
N TRP A 202 6.65 -23.86 16.46
CA TRP A 202 6.71 -22.83 15.45
C TRP A 202 7.86 -23.09 14.48
N SER A 203 7.62 -22.79 13.21
CA SER A 203 8.61 -22.63 12.16
C SER A 203 8.65 -21.16 11.74
N ALA A 204 9.75 -20.72 11.13
CA ALA A 204 9.91 -19.35 10.69
C ALA A 204 10.46 -19.27 9.26
N SER A 205 9.93 -18.34 8.47
CA SER A 205 10.51 -17.95 7.19
C SER A 205 10.64 -16.42 7.08
N VAL A 206 11.60 -16.00 6.25
CA VAL A 206 11.86 -14.58 5.94
C VAL A 206 11.42 -14.33 4.51
N GLU A 207 10.30 -13.64 4.33
CA GLU A 207 9.67 -13.43 3.03
C GLU A 207 9.89 -11.99 2.51
N PRO A 208 9.96 -11.78 1.18
CA PRO A 208 9.96 -10.45 0.60
C PRO A 208 8.65 -9.70 0.87
N VAL A 209 8.73 -8.40 1.17
CA VAL A 209 7.55 -7.54 1.27
C VAL A 209 7.17 -7.04 -0.13
N SER A 210 5.94 -7.30 -0.59
CA SER A 210 5.44 -6.83 -1.90
C SER A 210 5.25 -5.30 -1.98
N GLY A 211 5.33 -4.60 -0.84
CA GLY A 211 5.10 -3.16 -0.70
C GLY A 211 6.38 -2.39 -0.36
N VAL A 212 6.45 -1.86 0.87
CA VAL A 212 7.54 -0.98 1.29
C VAL A 212 8.83 -1.78 1.57
N GLN A 213 9.67 -1.87 0.56
CA GLN A 213 10.92 -2.67 0.57
C GLN A 213 12.10 -2.00 1.29
N ALA A 214 12.04 -0.70 1.55
CA ALA A 214 13.11 -0.01 2.27
C ALA A 214 13.18 -0.50 3.73
N ALA A 215 14.36 -0.90 4.19
CA ALA A 215 14.54 -1.28 5.58
C ALA A 215 14.21 -0.13 6.55
N PRO A 216 13.68 -0.43 7.75
CA PRO A 216 13.54 0.55 8.80
C PRO A 216 14.88 1.10 9.26
N ARG A 217 14.91 2.40 9.57
CA ARG A 217 16.08 3.03 10.18
C ARG A 217 16.31 2.44 11.56
N ALA A 218 17.47 1.82 11.75
CA ALA A 218 17.95 1.37 13.03
C ALA A 218 18.72 2.51 13.73
N ASP A 219 18.23 2.94 14.89
CA ASP A 219 18.96 3.84 15.80
C ASP A 219 19.57 3.08 16.98
N CYS A 220 19.29 1.77 17.07
CA CYS A 220 19.74 0.94 18.17
C CYS A 220 21.15 0.43 17.89
N PRO A 221 22.10 0.54 18.84
CA PRO A 221 23.47 0.04 18.66
C PRO A 221 23.54 -1.43 18.26
N ALA A 222 22.58 -2.25 18.71
CA ALA A 222 22.50 -3.67 18.36
C ALA A 222 22.15 -3.95 16.88
N HIS A 223 21.69 -2.92 16.15
CA HIS A 223 21.22 -2.99 14.76
C HIS A 223 21.91 -1.96 13.87
N LEU A 224 22.90 -1.22 14.39
CA LEU A 224 23.74 -0.38 13.56
C LEU A 224 24.68 -1.25 12.73
N PRO A 225 25.02 -0.84 11.50
CA PRO A 225 26.07 -1.51 10.74
C PRO A 225 27.38 -1.48 11.55
N GLU A 226 28.14 -2.57 11.54
CA GLU A 226 29.42 -2.67 12.26
C GLU A 226 30.42 -1.57 11.87
N SER A 227 30.25 -0.93 10.72
CA SER A 227 31.07 0.21 10.28
C SER A 227 30.74 1.54 10.98
N VAL A 228 29.74 1.57 11.87
CA VAL A 228 29.25 2.77 12.56
C VAL A 228 29.31 2.62 14.09
N ALA A 229 29.64 1.42 14.60
CA ALA A 229 29.72 1.10 16.03
C ALA A 229 31.13 1.32 16.60
#